data_AF-A0A1Y4MS50-F1
#
_entry.id   AF-A0A1Y4MS50-F1
#
_cell.length_a   1.000
_cell.length_b   1.000
_cell.length_c   1.000
_cell.angle_alpha   90.00
_cell.angle_beta   90.00
_cell.angle_gamma   90.00
#
_symmetry.space_group_name_H-M   'P 1'
#
loop_
_entity.id
_entity.type
_entity.pdbx_description
1 polymer ?
#
loop_
_entity_poly.entity_id
_entity_poly.type
_entity_poly.pdbx_seq_one_letter_code
_entity_poly.pdbx_strand_id
1 'polypeptide(L)'
;METSGAAKAITLERQRPAGGLAGAAILAVLALALLAGTIAAACTEPPQAAQEPQVQEAVELPAPTLSMAIVRQPSKVPEPPAPSAPAPRYELTDMERELLESVVTAEAGGEPLEGQMAVAQCILNACEYKGIRPREAVEVYQYAGACPEPLEGAVEAVEAVFDEGQTVTDEPILFFYNPDRCSSDWHESQSYVMTICCHRFFKEAPHE
;
A
#
# COMPACT_ATOMS: atom_id res chain seq x y z
N MET A 1 -60.02 41.47 -6.07
CA MET A 1 -60.34 41.24 -4.65
C MET A 1 -59.64 39.96 -4.26
N GLU A 2 -58.34 39.94 -3.94
CA GLU A 2 -57.65 40.65 -2.83
C GLU A 2 -58.53 40.58 -1.57
N THR A 3 -58.15 39.89 -0.49
CA THR A 3 -56.93 40.11 0.33
C THR A 3 -56.63 38.85 1.18
N SER A 4 -55.36 38.49 1.37
CA SER A 4 -54.54 38.73 2.59
C SER A 4 -54.84 37.84 3.80
N GLY A 5 -53.84 37.09 4.25
CA GLY A 5 -53.87 36.26 5.45
C GLY A 5 -52.48 35.84 5.92
N ALA A 6 -51.74 36.83 6.43
CA ALA A 6 -50.42 36.83 7.06
C ALA A 6 -49.80 35.51 7.57
N ALA A 7 -48.55 35.28 7.15
CA ALA A 7 -47.57 34.43 7.81
C ALA A 7 -47.22 34.99 9.20
N LYS A 8 -47.24 34.14 10.23
CA LYS A 8 -46.69 34.45 11.56
C LYS A 8 -45.29 33.86 11.66
N ALA A 9 -44.29 34.74 11.69
CA ALA A 9 -42.92 34.42 12.03
C ALA A 9 -42.82 34.01 13.50
N ILE A 10 -42.21 32.86 13.77
CA ILE A 10 -41.95 32.35 15.12
C ILE A 10 -40.50 32.70 15.45
N THR A 11 -40.30 33.82 16.13
CA THR A 11 -39.02 34.23 16.70
C THR A 11 -38.74 33.38 17.94
N LEU A 12 -37.87 32.37 17.83
CA LEU A 12 -37.34 31.70 19.01
C LEU A 12 -36.23 32.58 19.63
N GLU A 13 -36.59 33.25 20.71
CA GLU A 13 -35.67 34.02 21.55
C GLU A 13 -34.57 33.14 22.13
N ARG A 14 -33.33 33.58 21.91
CA ARG A 14 -32.08 32.94 22.37
C ARG A 14 -31.88 33.26 23.85
N GLN A 15 -32.19 32.30 24.72
CA GLN A 15 -31.91 32.43 26.16
C GLN A 15 -30.40 32.30 26.42
N ARG A 16 -29.79 33.36 26.98
CA ARG A 16 -28.45 33.33 27.58
C ARG A 16 -28.55 32.93 29.04
N PRO A 17 -27.82 31.91 29.52
CA PRO A 17 -27.47 31.82 30.93
C PRO A 17 -26.24 32.69 31.23
N ALA A 18 -26.35 33.42 32.33
CA ALA A 18 -25.33 34.31 32.88
C ALA A 18 -24.36 33.55 33.80
N GLY A 19 -23.07 33.88 33.69
CA GLY A 19 -22.10 33.89 34.80
C GLY A 19 -21.49 32.56 35.25
N GLY A 20 -20.16 32.52 35.32
CA GLY A 20 -19.43 31.51 36.10
C GLY A 20 -18.03 31.24 35.58
N LEU A 21 -17.02 31.73 36.29
CA LEU A 21 -15.59 31.66 35.98
C LEU A 21 -14.97 30.27 36.19
N ALA A 22 -13.81 30.09 35.54
CA ALA A 22 -12.65 29.30 35.95
C ALA A 22 -12.64 27.79 35.61
N GLY A 23 -11.56 27.38 34.95
CA GLY A 23 -11.14 25.97 34.90
C GLY A 23 -10.46 25.55 33.60
N ALA A 24 -9.24 26.03 33.37
CA ALA A 24 -8.34 25.39 32.42
C ALA A 24 -7.88 24.03 33.00
N ALA A 25 -7.97 22.95 32.23
CA ALA A 25 -7.16 21.75 32.43
C ALA A 25 -7.12 20.91 31.14
N ILE A 26 -6.09 21.16 30.34
CA ILE A 26 -5.57 20.27 29.32
C ILE A 26 -4.95 19.08 30.06
N LEU A 27 -5.45 17.86 29.88
CA LEU A 27 -4.79 16.64 30.34
C LEU A 27 -4.25 15.89 29.12
N ALA A 28 -3.01 16.24 28.75
CA ALA A 28 -2.13 15.40 27.98
C ALA A 28 -1.57 14.31 28.90
N VAL A 29 -1.73 13.04 28.55
CA VAL A 29 -1.02 11.93 29.20
C VAL A 29 0.00 11.39 28.20
N LEU A 30 1.20 11.95 28.26
CA LEU A 30 2.43 11.39 27.71
C LEU A 30 2.91 10.29 28.68
N ALA A 31 2.96 9.04 28.21
CA ALA A 31 3.64 7.96 28.91
C ALA A 31 5.03 7.75 28.28
N LEU A 32 6.03 8.40 28.87
CA LEU A 32 7.44 8.19 28.58
C LEU A 32 7.96 7.07 29.49
N ALA A 33 8.40 5.94 28.93
CA ALA A 33 9.17 4.93 29.65
C ALA A 33 10.59 4.85 29.06
N LEU A 34 11.52 5.52 29.74
CA LEU A 34 12.96 5.30 29.59
C LEU A 34 13.36 4.19 30.56
N LEU A 35 14.06 3.17 30.08
CA LEU A 35 15.09 2.47 30.84
C LEU A 35 16.13 1.89 29.87
N ALA A 36 17.35 2.42 30.02
CA ALA A 36 18.56 2.02 29.31
C ALA A 36 19.08 0.66 29.81
N GLY A 37 19.77 -0.06 28.93
CA GLY A 37 20.50 -1.28 29.29
C GLY A 37 21.34 -1.79 28.12
N THR A 38 22.51 -1.20 27.91
CA THR A 38 23.57 -1.70 27.03
C THR A 38 24.20 -2.97 27.61
N ILE A 39 24.33 -4.02 26.79
CA ILE A 39 25.34 -5.07 26.99
C ILE A 39 25.86 -5.51 25.63
N ALA A 40 27.10 -5.11 25.35
CA ALA A 40 27.93 -5.71 24.31
C ALA A 40 28.36 -7.11 24.79
N ALA A 41 28.14 -8.13 23.98
CA ALA A 41 28.76 -9.44 24.15
C ALA A 41 29.19 -9.98 22.78
N ALA A 42 30.49 -10.13 22.64
CA ALA A 42 31.20 -10.59 21.47
C ALA A 42 30.81 -12.02 21.08
N CYS A 43 30.59 -12.27 19.79
CA CYS A 43 30.60 -13.61 19.22
C CYS A 43 31.98 -13.86 18.58
N THR A 44 32.81 -14.53 19.37
CA THR A 44 34.06 -15.18 19.02
C THR A 44 33.84 -16.29 17.99
N GLU A 45 34.46 -16.19 16.80
CA GLU A 45 34.89 -17.36 15.99
C GLU A 45 35.95 -18.16 16.77
N PRO A 46 36.01 -19.52 16.69
CA PRO A 46 36.67 -20.23 15.56
C PRO A 46 36.21 -21.73 15.43
N PRO A 47 36.96 -22.70 14.82
CA PRO A 47 37.78 -22.73 13.59
C PRO A 47 37.37 -23.85 12.58
N GLN A 48 37.98 -23.78 11.40
CA GLN A 48 38.08 -24.79 10.33
C GLN A 48 38.51 -26.20 10.78
N ALA A 49 38.13 -27.24 10.01
CA ALA A 49 39.09 -28.13 9.32
C ALA A 49 38.41 -29.27 8.53
N ALA A 50 38.79 -29.38 7.24
CA ALA A 50 39.12 -30.61 6.48
C ALA A 50 38.81 -30.39 4.98
N GLN A 51 39.64 -30.68 3.98
CA GLN A 51 41.07 -30.98 3.84
C GLN A 51 41.30 -31.02 2.31
N GLU A 52 42.35 -30.39 1.77
CA GLU A 52 42.80 -30.57 0.37
C GLU A 52 43.60 -31.88 0.21
N PRO A 53 43.81 -32.36 -1.04
CA PRO A 53 45.10 -32.10 -1.71
C PRO A 53 44.96 -31.76 -3.22
N GLN A 54 45.63 -30.71 -3.76
CA GLN A 54 46.95 -30.67 -4.45
C GLN A 54 47.03 -31.65 -5.66
N VAL A 55 47.48 -31.36 -6.90
CA VAL A 55 48.56 -30.55 -7.53
C VAL A 55 48.25 -30.55 -9.06
N GLN A 56 48.64 -29.65 -9.97
CA GLN A 56 49.96 -29.24 -10.51
C GLN A 56 49.67 -28.15 -11.57
N GLU A 57 50.21 -26.93 -11.45
CA GLU A 57 51.48 -26.43 -12.01
C GLU A 57 51.52 -26.22 -13.55
N ALA A 58 51.93 -25.00 -13.90
CA ALA A 58 51.86 -24.35 -15.20
C ALA A 58 52.97 -24.75 -16.17
N VAL A 59 52.72 -24.67 -17.48
CA VAL A 59 53.76 -24.31 -18.47
C VAL A 59 53.15 -23.47 -19.62
N GLU A 60 53.97 -22.49 -19.98
CA GLU A 60 53.93 -21.34 -20.88
C GLU A 60 53.63 -21.59 -22.38
N LEU A 61 53.28 -20.48 -23.04
CA LEU A 61 52.97 -20.25 -24.47
C LEU A 61 54.15 -20.55 -25.42
N PRO A 62 53.91 -20.87 -26.70
CA PRO A 62 54.06 -19.82 -27.71
C PRO A 62 53.08 -19.90 -28.91
N ALA A 63 52.76 -18.73 -29.48
CA ALA A 63 52.13 -18.55 -30.80
C ALA A 63 53.19 -18.68 -31.93
N PRO A 64 52.90 -18.46 -33.24
CA PRO A 64 51.63 -18.37 -33.97
C PRO A 64 51.61 -19.28 -35.24
N THR A 65 50.46 -19.49 -35.90
CA THR A 65 50.45 -19.79 -37.36
C THR A 65 49.16 -19.27 -37.99
N LEU A 66 49.32 -18.40 -39.00
CA LEU A 66 48.25 -17.92 -39.87
C LEU A 66 47.52 -19.08 -40.55
N SER A 67 46.19 -19.11 -40.45
CA SER A 67 45.35 -19.76 -41.45
C SER A 67 44.16 -18.87 -41.75
N MET A 68 44.17 -18.27 -42.94
CA MET A 68 43.02 -17.55 -43.48
C MET A 68 41.97 -18.58 -43.92
N ALA A 69 40.96 -18.79 -43.07
CA ALA A 69 39.71 -19.38 -43.50
C ALA A 69 38.67 -18.26 -43.57
N ILE A 70 38.23 -17.92 -44.78
CA ILE A 70 37.06 -17.06 -44.98
C ILE A 70 35.85 -17.86 -44.51
N VAL A 71 35.50 -17.73 -43.23
CA VAL A 71 34.23 -18.19 -42.69
C VAL A 71 33.19 -17.16 -43.13
N ARG A 72 32.32 -17.55 -44.06
CA ARG A 72 31.09 -16.82 -44.32
C ARG A 72 30.27 -16.85 -43.03
N GLN A 73 30.14 -15.72 -42.34
CA GLN A 73 29.15 -15.59 -41.28
C GLN A 73 27.76 -15.84 -41.87
N PRO A 74 26.95 -16.77 -41.32
CA PRO A 74 25.52 -16.76 -41.61
C PRO A 74 24.95 -15.45 -41.07
N SER A 75 24.35 -14.64 -41.93
CA SER A 75 23.63 -13.44 -41.52
C SER A 75 22.57 -13.83 -40.49
N LYS A 76 22.71 -13.33 -39.27
CA LYS A 76 21.71 -13.45 -38.20
C LYS A 76 20.43 -12.81 -38.70
N VAL A 77 19.41 -13.63 -38.97
CA VAL A 77 18.03 -13.15 -39.15
C VAL A 77 17.64 -12.46 -37.84
N PRO A 78 17.11 -11.23 -37.87
CA PRO A 78 16.68 -10.55 -36.65
C PRO A 78 15.62 -11.40 -35.96
N GLU A 79 15.91 -11.80 -34.72
CA GLU A 79 14.92 -12.39 -33.83
C GLU A 79 13.84 -11.32 -33.57
N PRO A 80 12.55 -11.65 -33.69
CA PRO A 80 11.49 -10.70 -33.38
C PRO A 80 11.66 -10.21 -31.92
N PRO A 81 11.36 -8.92 -31.64
CA PRO A 81 11.52 -8.41 -30.28
C PRO A 81 10.69 -9.26 -29.32
N ALA A 82 11.31 -9.65 -28.20
CA ALA A 82 10.59 -10.29 -27.10
C ALA A 82 9.38 -9.43 -26.72
N PRO A 83 8.23 -10.03 -26.34
CA PRO A 83 7.07 -9.27 -25.90
C PRO A 83 7.51 -8.34 -24.76
N SER A 84 7.30 -7.04 -24.95
CA SER A 84 7.49 -6.04 -23.89
C SER A 84 6.67 -6.49 -22.69
N ALA A 85 7.26 -6.40 -21.49
CA ALA A 85 6.48 -6.52 -20.27
C ALA A 85 5.25 -5.60 -20.36
N PRO A 86 4.07 -6.04 -19.89
CA PRO A 86 2.88 -5.21 -19.89
C PRO A 86 3.20 -3.91 -19.17
N ALA A 87 2.75 -2.78 -19.73
CA ALA A 87 2.93 -1.48 -19.08
C ALA A 87 2.25 -1.52 -17.69
N PRO A 88 2.86 -0.89 -16.67
CA PRO A 88 2.22 -0.80 -15.36
C PRO A 88 0.82 -0.21 -15.54
N ARG A 89 -0.17 -0.81 -14.86
CA ARG A 89 -1.56 -0.32 -14.91
C ARG A 89 -1.66 1.13 -14.48
N TYR A 90 -0.73 1.55 -13.61
CA TYR A 90 -0.77 2.82 -12.95
C TYR A 90 0.65 3.34 -12.65
N GLU A 91 1.10 4.37 -13.37
CA GLU A 91 2.40 5.00 -13.07
C GLU A 91 2.29 5.87 -11.81
N LEU A 92 3.03 5.51 -10.76
CA LEU A 92 3.11 6.23 -9.50
C LEU A 92 4.29 7.21 -9.50
N THR A 93 4.08 8.43 -9.01
CA THR A 93 5.17 9.29 -8.57
C THR A 93 5.72 8.81 -7.22
N ASP A 94 6.95 9.19 -6.89
CA ASP A 94 7.57 8.84 -5.59
C ASP A 94 6.68 9.25 -4.41
N MET A 95 6.08 10.45 -4.46
CA MET A 95 5.17 10.94 -3.42
C MET A 95 3.89 10.12 -3.29
N GLU A 96 3.36 9.59 -4.39
CA GLU A 96 2.16 8.75 -4.34
C GLU A 96 2.48 7.35 -3.86
N ARG A 97 3.65 6.82 -4.23
CA ARG A 97 4.14 5.56 -3.69
C ARG A 97 4.31 5.65 -2.18
N GLU A 98 5.03 6.65 -1.69
CA GLU A 98 5.21 6.89 -0.25
C GLU A 98 3.84 7.02 0.47
N LEU A 99 2.90 7.75 -0.13
CA LEU A 99 1.54 7.88 0.40
C LEU A 99 0.82 6.52 0.48
N LEU A 100 0.86 5.73 -0.58
CA LEU A 100 0.18 4.43 -0.65
C LEU A 100 0.75 3.45 0.37
N GLU A 101 2.07 3.32 0.45
CA GLU A 101 2.75 2.43 1.41
C GLU A 101 2.42 2.82 2.85
N SER A 102 2.37 4.13 3.10
CA SER A 102 2.00 4.72 4.38
C SER A 102 0.53 4.48 4.76
N VAL A 103 -0.39 4.58 3.80
CA VAL A 103 -1.83 4.33 4.02
C VAL A 103 -2.10 2.83 4.20
N VAL A 104 -1.51 1.97 3.37
CA VAL A 104 -1.65 0.51 3.50
C VAL A 104 -1.11 0.03 4.84
N THR A 105 -0.01 0.62 5.32
CA THR A 105 0.51 0.39 6.67
C THR A 105 -0.51 0.77 7.75
N ALA A 106 -1.18 1.91 7.61
CA ALA A 106 -2.17 2.36 8.59
C ALA A 106 -3.43 1.47 8.62
N GLU A 107 -3.84 0.95 7.46
CA GLU A 107 -5.08 0.18 7.30
C GLU A 107 -4.91 -1.31 7.63
N ALA A 108 -3.83 -1.92 7.16
CA ALA A 108 -3.60 -3.37 7.21
C ALA A 108 -2.20 -3.73 7.72
N GLY A 109 -1.47 -2.79 8.32
CA GLY A 109 -0.17 -3.06 8.93
C GLY A 109 -0.27 -4.18 9.98
N GLY A 110 0.57 -5.20 9.81
CA GLY A 110 0.58 -6.40 10.67
C GLY A 110 -0.36 -7.52 10.23
N GLU A 111 -1.21 -7.29 9.22
CA GLU A 111 -1.96 -8.36 8.56
C GLU A 111 -1.05 -9.14 7.58
N PRO A 112 -1.38 -10.40 7.24
CA PRO A 112 -0.76 -11.12 6.13
C PRO A 112 -0.71 -10.29 4.84
N LEU A 113 0.29 -10.53 4.00
CA LEU A 113 0.52 -9.80 2.73
C LEU A 113 -0.75 -9.72 1.87
N GLU A 114 -1.51 -10.81 1.78
CA GLU A 114 -2.79 -10.85 1.04
C GLU A 114 -3.80 -9.79 1.52
N GLY A 115 -3.88 -9.53 2.82
CA GLY A 115 -4.73 -8.47 3.38
C GLY A 115 -4.23 -7.06 3.03
N GLN A 116 -2.91 -6.86 3.03
CA GLN A 116 -2.28 -5.59 2.62
C GLN A 116 -2.48 -5.34 1.11
N MET A 117 -2.33 -6.37 0.29
CA MET A 117 -2.64 -6.33 -1.15
C MET A 117 -4.13 -6.04 -1.41
N ALA A 118 -5.04 -6.57 -0.61
CA ALA A 118 -6.47 -6.29 -0.74
C ALA A 118 -6.79 -4.80 -0.52
N VAL A 119 -6.14 -4.14 0.45
CA VAL A 119 -6.26 -2.69 0.66
C VAL A 119 -5.64 -1.92 -0.50
N ALA A 120 -4.44 -2.29 -0.95
CA ALA A 120 -3.79 -1.64 -2.09
C ALA A 120 -4.66 -1.75 -3.37
N GLN A 121 -5.24 -2.92 -3.63
CA GLN A 121 -6.16 -3.15 -4.75
C GLN A 121 -7.44 -2.29 -4.60
N CYS A 122 -7.96 -2.13 -3.39
CA CYS A 122 -9.11 -1.26 -3.14
C CYS A 122 -8.82 0.20 -3.52
N ILE A 123 -7.61 0.69 -3.24
CA ILE A 123 -7.17 2.03 -3.65
C ILE A 123 -6.99 2.13 -5.16
N LEU A 124 -6.38 1.12 -5.81
CA LEU A 124 -6.25 1.05 -7.26
C LEU A 124 -7.61 1.11 -7.95
N ASN A 125 -8.54 0.24 -7.52
CA ASN A 125 -9.91 0.20 -8.05
C ASN A 125 -10.63 1.53 -7.85
N ALA A 126 -10.45 2.20 -6.71
CA ALA A 126 -11.03 3.52 -6.45
C ALA A 126 -10.48 4.59 -7.42
N CYS A 127 -9.17 4.58 -7.68
CA CYS A 127 -8.52 5.46 -8.65
C CYS A 127 -9.08 5.24 -10.06
N GLU A 128 -9.18 3.97 -10.49
CA GLU A 128 -9.71 3.61 -11.81
C GLU A 128 -11.20 3.94 -11.95
N TYR A 129 -12.01 3.64 -10.93
CA TYR A 129 -13.46 3.84 -10.94
C TYR A 129 -13.84 5.32 -11.01
N LYS A 130 -13.12 6.21 -10.30
CA LYS A 130 -13.38 7.66 -10.31
C LYS A 130 -12.55 8.43 -11.34
N GLY A 131 -11.52 7.82 -11.92
CA GLY A 131 -10.56 8.52 -12.77
C GLY A 131 -9.72 9.55 -12.02
N ILE A 132 -9.34 9.25 -10.77
CA ILE A 132 -8.62 10.16 -9.85
C ILE A 132 -7.27 9.58 -9.44
N ARG A 133 -6.40 10.44 -8.86
CA ARG A 133 -5.08 10.05 -8.35
C ARG A 133 -5.15 9.50 -6.91
N PRO A 134 -4.12 8.78 -6.41
CA PRO A 134 -4.19 8.09 -5.12
C PRO A 134 -4.47 9.03 -3.95
N ARG A 135 -3.92 10.25 -3.96
CA ARG A 135 -4.21 11.26 -2.93
C ARG A 135 -5.70 11.60 -2.84
N GLU A 136 -6.34 11.82 -3.99
CA GLU A 136 -7.76 12.13 -4.02
C GLU A 136 -8.60 10.90 -3.66
N ALA A 137 -8.18 9.70 -4.07
CA ALA A 137 -8.84 8.45 -3.65
C ALA A 137 -8.81 8.26 -2.14
N VAL A 138 -7.65 8.50 -1.50
CA VAL A 138 -7.47 8.46 -0.04
C VAL A 138 -8.46 9.40 0.66
N GLU A 139 -8.62 10.63 0.14
CA GLU A 139 -9.53 11.63 0.68
C GLU A 139 -11.01 11.27 0.48
N VAL A 140 -11.39 10.88 -0.74
CA VAL A 140 -12.79 10.59 -1.14
C VAL A 140 -13.33 9.35 -0.43
N TYR A 141 -12.52 8.30 -0.32
CA TYR A 141 -12.92 7.04 0.32
C TYR A 141 -12.58 6.98 1.81
N GLN A 142 -12.06 8.09 2.38
CA GLN A 142 -11.88 8.27 3.82
C GLN A 142 -10.94 7.22 4.45
N TYR A 143 -9.87 6.85 3.74
CA TYR A 143 -8.84 5.98 4.28
C TYR A 143 -8.16 6.64 5.50
N ALA A 144 -7.57 5.80 6.36
CA ALA A 144 -6.78 6.20 7.50
C ALA A 144 -5.65 7.15 7.09
N GLY A 145 -5.31 8.06 8.01
CA GLY A 145 -4.20 8.97 7.81
C GLY A 145 -2.88 8.21 7.65
N ALA A 146 -2.05 8.68 6.73
CA ALA A 146 -0.70 8.20 6.47
C ALA A 146 0.12 7.93 7.75
N CYS A 147 0.64 6.71 7.89
CA CYS A 147 1.66 6.34 8.89
C CYS A 147 3.06 6.89 8.51
N PRO A 148 3.82 7.53 9.40
CA PRO A 148 5.12 8.13 9.05
C PRO A 148 6.18 7.17 8.52
N GLU A 149 6.10 5.89 8.86
CA GLU A 149 7.07 4.86 8.44
C GLU A 149 6.30 3.67 7.84
N PRO A 150 6.48 3.37 6.54
CA PRO A 150 5.85 2.23 5.91
C PRO A 150 6.47 0.90 6.37
N LEU A 151 5.65 -0.13 6.52
CA LEU A 151 6.11 -1.49 6.82
C LEU A 151 6.48 -2.24 5.54
N GLU A 152 7.40 -3.20 5.64
CA GLU A 152 7.89 -4.01 4.51
C GLU A 152 6.75 -4.67 3.71
N GLY A 153 5.75 -5.25 4.40
CA GLY A 153 4.60 -5.85 3.73
C GLY A 153 3.73 -4.85 2.96
N ALA A 154 3.71 -3.57 3.35
CA ALA A 154 2.96 -2.54 2.64
C ALA A 154 3.71 -2.09 1.39
N VAL A 155 5.04 -2.02 1.45
CA VAL A 155 5.91 -1.78 0.29
C VAL A 155 5.71 -2.89 -0.74
N GLU A 156 5.80 -4.15 -0.30
CA GLU A 156 5.59 -5.33 -1.16
C GLU A 156 4.17 -5.36 -1.76
N ALA A 157 3.14 -5.03 -0.96
CA ALA A 157 1.76 -4.99 -1.44
C ALA A 157 1.53 -3.90 -2.50
N VAL A 158 2.11 -2.72 -2.32
CA VAL A 158 1.99 -1.62 -3.29
C VAL A 158 2.72 -1.98 -4.59
N GLU A 159 3.91 -2.55 -4.52
CA GLU A 159 4.65 -3.02 -5.70
C GLU A 159 3.85 -4.10 -6.46
N ALA A 160 3.39 -5.14 -5.76
CA ALA A 160 2.63 -6.22 -6.36
C ALA A 160 1.37 -5.72 -7.09
N VAL A 161 0.63 -4.77 -6.50
CA VAL A 161 -0.63 -4.29 -7.07
C VAL A 161 -0.42 -3.23 -8.16
N PHE A 162 0.37 -2.20 -7.89
CA PHE A 162 0.49 -1.05 -8.78
C PHE A 162 1.51 -1.26 -9.91
N ASP A 163 2.60 -1.99 -9.63
CA ASP A 163 3.69 -2.18 -10.59
C ASP A 163 3.54 -3.51 -11.35
N GLU A 164 3.23 -4.60 -10.63
CA GLU A 164 3.09 -5.93 -11.24
C GLU A 164 1.67 -6.26 -11.69
N GLY A 165 0.68 -5.48 -11.26
CA GLY A 165 -0.73 -5.66 -11.63
C GLY A 165 -1.38 -6.90 -11.00
N GLN A 166 -0.83 -7.40 -9.89
CA GLN A 166 -1.43 -8.48 -9.12
C GLN A 166 -2.69 -8.00 -8.41
N THR A 167 -3.64 -8.93 -8.21
CA THR A 167 -4.90 -8.67 -7.52
C THR A 167 -5.25 -9.89 -6.66
N VAL A 168 -5.93 -9.66 -5.55
CA VAL A 168 -6.45 -10.74 -4.69
C VAL A 168 -7.79 -11.27 -5.20
N THR A 169 -8.48 -10.51 -6.05
CA THR A 169 -9.73 -10.88 -6.70
C THR A 169 -9.90 -10.17 -8.04
N ASP A 170 -10.67 -10.74 -8.96
CA ASP A 170 -11.08 -10.07 -10.19
C ASP A 170 -12.26 -9.09 -9.98
N GLU A 171 -12.87 -9.10 -8.79
CA GLU A 171 -14.00 -8.21 -8.45
C GLU A 171 -13.51 -6.78 -8.12
N PRO A 172 -14.26 -5.73 -8.52
CA PRO A 172 -13.89 -4.34 -8.26
C PRO A 172 -14.23 -3.96 -6.81
N ILE A 173 -13.46 -4.46 -5.84
CA ILE A 173 -13.59 -4.06 -4.43
C ILE A 173 -13.33 -2.56 -4.29
N LEU A 174 -14.25 -1.86 -3.65
CA LEU A 174 -14.21 -0.39 -3.47
C LEU A 174 -14.33 0.03 -2.01
N PHE A 175 -14.88 -0.84 -1.15
CA PHE A 175 -15.14 -0.51 0.25
C PHE A 175 -14.73 -1.68 1.13
N PHE A 176 -14.29 -1.36 2.35
CA PHE A 176 -14.03 -2.36 3.38
C PHE A 176 -14.20 -1.78 4.77
N TYR A 177 -14.47 -2.66 5.74
CA TYR A 177 -14.42 -2.29 7.15
C TYR A 177 -14.08 -3.50 8.01
N ASN A 178 -13.66 -3.24 9.26
CA ASN A 178 -13.35 -4.26 10.25
C ASN A 178 -14.55 -4.46 11.20
N PRO A 179 -15.32 -5.57 11.09
CA PRO A 179 -16.48 -5.84 11.93
C PRO A 179 -16.15 -6.06 13.42
N ASP A 180 -14.90 -6.36 13.76
CA ASP A 180 -14.46 -6.49 15.16
C ASP A 180 -14.25 -5.12 15.82
N ARG A 181 -14.09 -4.04 15.03
CA ARG A 181 -13.84 -2.67 15.51
C ARG A 181 -15.07 -1.77 15.41
N CYS A 182 -15.92 -1.96 14.40
CA CYS A 182 -17.12 -1.16 14.21
C CYS A 182 -18.20 -1.91 13.43
N SER A 183 -19.44 -1.46 13.55
CA SER A 183 -20.55 -1.88 12.69
C SER A 183 -20.88 -0.78 11.68
N SER A 184 -21.24 -1.13 10.46
CA SER A 184 -21.60 -0.16 9.42
C SER A 184 -22.71 -0.66 8.50
N ASP A 185 -23.93 -0.16 8.71
CA ASP A 185 -25.09 -0.52 7.87
C ASP A 185 -24.90 -0.11 6.41
N TRP A 186 -24.15 0.96 6.16
CA TRP A 186 -23.85 1.42 4.81
C TRP A 186 -22.90 0.48 4.05
N HIS A 187 -21.88 -0.08 4.71
CA HIS A 187 -21.04 -1.11 4.08
C HIS A 187 -21.87 -2.37 3.80
N GLU A 188 -22.70 -2.78 4.76
CA GLU A 188 -23.56 -3.97 4.62
C GLU A 188 -24.70 -3.78 3.60
N SER A 189 -25.01 -2.55 3.18
CA SER A 189 -25.91 -2.31 2.05
C SER A 189 -25.23 -2.44 0.68
N GLN A 190 -23.89 -2.55 0.64
CA GLN A 190 -23.13 -2.76 -0.59
C GLN A 190 -23.09 -4.26 -0.96
N SER A 191 -22.63 -4.58 -2.17
CA SER A 191 -22.48 -5.97 -2.59
C SER A 191 -21.25 -6.60 -1.97
N TYR A 192 -21.45 -7.52 -1.03
CA TYR A 192 -20.37 -8.29 -0.40
C TYR A 192 -19.57 -9.09 -1.44
N VAL A 193 -18.24 -9.03 -1.34
CA VAL A 193 -17.32 -9.79 -2.20
C VAL A 193 -16.65 -10.91 -1.39
N MET A 194 -15.91 -10.55 -0.36
CA MET A 194 -15.13 -11.51 0.43
C MET A 194 -14.70 -10.95 1.79
N THR A 195 -14.12 -11.80 2.63
CA THR A 195 -13.48 -11.41 3.89
C THR A 195 -12.05 -11.93 3.86
N ILE A 196 -11.08 -11.02 4.02
CA ILE A 196 -9.65 -11.35 4.12
C ILE A 196 -9.15 -10.77 5.43
N CYS A 197 -8.52 -11.61 6.24
CA CYS A 197 -8.07 -11.26 7.59
C CYS A 197 -9.25 -10.73 8.43
N CYS A 198 -9.12 -9.54 9.03
CA CYS A 198 -10.17 -8.88 9.80
C CYS A 198 -11.03 -7.90 8.98
N HIS A 199 -10.92 -7.87 7.65
CA HIS A 199 -11.64 -6.93 6.79
C HIS A 199 -12.68 -7.63 5.91
N ARG A 200 -13.89 -7.07 5.89
CA ARG A 200 -14.95 -7.42 4.92
C ARG A 200 -14.86 -6.45 3.76
N PHE A 201 -14.79 -6.96 2.53
CA PHE A 201 -14.67 -6.18 1.29
C PHE A 201 -15.96 -6.23 0.46
N PHE A 202 -16.27 -5.10 -0.17
CA PHE A 202 -17.51 -4.87 -0.90
C PHE A 202 -17.26 -4.12 -2.22
N LYS A 203 -18.17 -4.30 -3.17
CA LYS A 203 -18.29 -3.49 -4.38
C LYS A 203 -19.62 -2.72 -4.38
N GLU A 204 -19.73 -1.71 -5.22
CA GLU A 204 -20.96 -0.92 -5.35
C GLU A 204 -22.16 -1.82 -5.64
N ALA A 205 -23.25 -1.62 -4.90
CA ALA A 205 -24.50 -2.32 -5.15
C ALA A 205 -25.12 -1.88 -6.49
N PRO A 206 -25.79 -2.78 -7.23
CA PRO A 206 -26.52 -2.39 -8.42
C PRO A 206 -27.53 -1.29 -8.11
N HIS A 207 -27.62 -0.28 -8.97
CA HIS A 207 -28.72 0.69 -8.90
C HIS A 207 -30.02 -0.01 -9.29
N GLU A 208 -30.97 -0.08 -8.36
CA GLU A 208 -32.35 -0.55 -8.62
C GLU A 208 -33.21 0.50 -9.34
#